data_AF-A0A2J8LEN0-F1
#
_entry.id   AF-A0A2J8LEN0-F1
#
_cell.length_a   1.000
_cell.length_b   1.000
_cell.length_c   1.000
_cell.angle_alpha   90.00
_cell.angle_beta   90.00
_cell.angle_gamma   90.00
#
_symmetry.space_group_name_H-M   'P 1'
#
loop_
_entity.id
_entity.type
_entity.pdbx_description
1 polymer ?
#
loop_
_entity_poly.entity_id
_entity_poly.type
_entity_poly.pdbx_seq_one_letter_code
_entity_poly.pdbx_strand_id
1 'polypeptide(L)'
;MRECQGFAPDAELHIFRVFTNNQVSYTSWFLDAFNYAILKKIDVLNLSIGGPDFMDHPFVDKVWELTANNVIMVSAIGNDGPLYGTLNNPADQMDVIGVGGIDFEDNIARFSSRGMTTWELPGGYGRMKPDIVTYGAGVRGSGVKGGCRALSGTSVASPVVAGAVTLLVSTVQKRELVNPASMKQALIASARRLPGVNMFEQGHGKLDLLRAYQILNSYKPQASLSPSYIDLTECPYMWPYCSQPIYYGGMPTVVNVTILNGMGVTGRIVDKPDWQPYLPQNGDNIEVAFSYSSVLWPWSGYLAISISVTKKAASWEGIAQGHVMITVASPAETESKNGAEQTSTVKLPIKVKIIPTPPRSKRVLWDQYHNLRYPPGYFPRDNLRMKNDPLDWNGDHIHTNFRDMYQHLRSMGYFVEVLGAPFTCFDASQYGTLLMVDSEEEYFPEEIAKLRRDVDNGLSLAIFSDWYNTSVMRKVKFYDENTRQWWMPDTGGANIPALNELLSVWNMGFSDGLYEGEFTLANHDMYYASGCSIAKFPEDGVVITQTFKDQ
;
A
#
# COMPACT_ATOMS: atom_id res chain seq x y z
N MET A 1 -24.03 -29.66 22.61
CA MET A 1 -23.28 -28.41 22.36
C MET A 1 -23.71 -27.88 21.00
N ARG A 2 -23.99 -26.58 20.85
CA ARG A 2 -24.22 -25.99 19.52
C ARG A 2 -22.87 -25.96 18.81
N GLU A 3 -22.70 -26.75 17.74
CA GLU A 3 -21.44 -26.80 17.01
C GLU A 3 -21.17 -25.44 16.32
N CYS A 4 -19.91 -25.00 16.27
CA CYS A 4 -19.44 -23.78 15.58
C CYS A 4 -20.13 -22.46 15.96
N GLN A 5 -20.26 -22.19 17.27
CA GLN A 5 -20.61 -20.85 17.73
C GLN A 5 -19.53 -19.83 17.38
N GLY A 6 -19.96 -18.63 16.99
CA GLY A 6 -19.09 -17.47 16.85
C GLY A 6 -18.73 -16.85 18.21
N PHE A 7 -17.89 -15.81 18.19
CA PHE A 7 -17.43 -15.11 19.39
C PHE A 7 -18.53 -14.35 20.15
N ALA A 8 -19.54 -13.85 19.44
CA ALA A 8 -20.68 -13.12 20.00
C ALA A 8 -22.01 -13.79 19.60
N PRO A 9 -22.36 -14.96 20.20
CA PRO A 9 -23.49 -15.77 19.75
C PRO A 9 -24.88 -15.16 20.05
N ASP A 10 -24.95 -14.21 20.98
CA ASP A 10 -26.19 -13.54 21.41
C ASP A 10 -26.37 -12.15 20.78
N ALA A 11 -25.50 -11.78 19.82
CA ALA A 11 -25.62 -10.51 19.11
C ALA A 11 -26.81 -10.49 18.14
N GLU A 12 -27.43 -9.31 17.98
CA GLU A 12 -28.42 -9.08 16.93
C GLU A 12 -27.71 -8.98 15.56
N LEU A 13 -28.22 -9.71 14.57
CA LEU A 13 -27.65 -9.74 13.22
C LEU A 13 -28.57 -9.05 12.21
N HIS A 14 -28.03 -8.05 11.53
CA HIS A 14 -28.63 -7.45 10.34
C HIS A 14 -27.89 -7.95 9.10
N ILE A 15 -28.61 -8.61 8.18
CA ILE A 15 -28.01 -9.24 7.00
C ILE A 15 -28.42 -8.44 5.75
N PHE A 16 -27.44 -7.82 5.11
CA PHE A 16 -27.63 -7.12 3.84
C PHE A 16 -27.19 -8.00 2.68
N ARG A 17 -28.14 -8.37 1.82
CA ARG A 17 -27.83 -9.07 0.58
C ARG A 17 -27.54 -8.03 -0.51
N VAL A 18 -26.26 -7.82 -0.77
CA VAL A 18 -25.77 -6.87 -1.80
C VAL A 18 -25.18 -7.58 -3.02
N PHE A 19 -25.52 -8.85 -3.24
CA PHE A 19 -25.08 -9.60 -4.42
C PHE A 19 -26.23 -10.34 -5.08
N THR A 20 -26.13 -10.39 -6.41
CA THR A 20 -26.90 -11.34 -7.22
C THR A 20 -26.33 -12.75 -7.06
N ASN A 21 -27.06 -13.76 -7.58
CA ASN A 21 -26.55 -15.13 -7.62
C ASN A 21 -25.32 -15.28 -8.55
N ASN A 22 -25.09 -14.31 -9.44
CA ASN A 22 -23.97 -14.28 -10.37
C ASN A 22 -22.75 -13.51 -9.80
N GLN A 23 -22.74 -13.23 -8.48
CA GLN A 23 -21.68 -12.49 -7.79
C GLN A 23 -21.48 -11.04 -8.26
N VAL A 24 -22.45 -10.50 -8.99
CA VAL A 24 -22.49 -9.07 -9.36
C VAL A 24 -23.00 -8.25 -8.16
N SER A 25 -22.36 -7.12 -7.92
CA SER A 25 -22.76 -6.09 -6.95
C SER A 25 -22.64 -4.70 -7.57
N TYR A 26 -23.36 -3.73 -6.99
CA TYR A 26 -23.32 -2.33 -7.38
C TYR A 26 -23.06 -1.45 -6.16
N THR A 27 -22.27 -0.40 -6.34
CA THR A 27 -21.99 0.62 -5.31
C THR A 27 -23.27 1.10 -4.64
N SER A 28 -24.31 1.41 -5.40
CA SER A 28 -25.61 1.87 -4.89
C SER A 28 -26.25 0.94 -3.85
N TRP A 29 -26.07 -0.37 -3.96
CA TRP A 29 -26.59 -1.34 -2.99
C TRP A 29 -25.83 -1.28 -1.66
N PHE A 30 -24.51 -1.07 -1.72
CA PHE A 30 -23.71 -0.81 -0.52
C PHE A 30 -24.12 0.53 0.12
N LEU A 31 -24.32 1.59 -0.67
CA LEU A 31 -24.75 2.89 -0.16
C LEU A 31 -26.08 2.79 0.62
N ASP A 32 -27.06 2.06 0.09
CA ASP A 32 -28.36 1.85 0.74
C ASP A 32 -28.24 0.99 2.00
N ALA A 33 -27.45 -0.10 1.96
CA ALA A 33 -27.17 -0.92 3.14
C ALA A 33 -26.48 -0.11 4.25
N PHE A 34 -25.52 0.75 3.89
CA PHE A 34 -24.81 1.61 4.84
C PHE A 34 -25.73 2.70 5.41
N ASN A 35 -26.63 3.27 4.60
CA ASN A 35 -27.70 4.16 5.09
C ASN A 35 -28.56 3.49 6.15
N TYR A 36 -28.97 2.24 5.90
CA TYR A 36 -29.74 1.48 6.87
C TYR A 36 -28.94 1.20 8.14
N ALA A 37 -27.65 0.84 8.00
CA ALA A 37 -26.76 0.58 9.14
C ALA A 37 -26.62 1.82 10.05
N ILE A 38 -26.44 3.00 9.44
CA ILE A 38 -26.41 4.29 10.15
C ILE A 38 -27.76 4.55 10.83
N LEU A 39 -28.88 4.41 10.12
CA LEU A 39 -30.22 4.63 10.65
C LEU A 39 -30.53 3.73 11.86
N LYS A 40 -30.08 2.46 11.81
CA LYS A 40 -30.24 1.50 12.91
C LYS A 40 -29.17 1.59 13.98
N LYS A 41 -28.16 2.44 13.81
CA LYS A 41 -27.01 2.58 14.73
C LYS A 41 -26.34 1.24 15.00
N ILE A 42 -26.04 0.50 13.93
CA ILE A 42 -25.31 -0.76 14.03
C ILE A 42 -23.93 -0.51 14.63
N ASP A 43 -23.55 -1.26 15.67
CA ASP A 43 -22.27 -1.07 16.35
C ASP A 43 -21.06 -1.50 15.49
N VAL A 44 -21.19 -2.65 14.81
CA VAL A 44 -20.10 -3.29 14.06
C VAL A 44 -20.62 -3.76 12.71
N LEU A 45 -19.94 -3.36 11.64
CA LEU A 45 -20.23 -3.80 10.28
C LEU A 45 -19.04 -4.59 9.74
N ASN A 46 -19.27 -5.85 9.38
CA ASN A 46 -18.31 -6.68 8.68
C ASN A 46 -18.57 -6.63 7.17
N LEU A 47 -17.55 -6.27 6.40
CA LEU A 47 -17.59 -6.30 4.94
C LEU A 47 -16.49 -7.23 4.41
N SER A 48 -16.89 -8.46 4.07
CA SER A 48 -16.00 -9.50 3.54
C SER A 48 -15.92 -9.50 2.01
N ILE A 49 -16.04 -8.32 1.41
CA ILE A 49 -15.71 -8.00 0.02
C ILE A 49 -14.74 -6.84 0.05
N GLY A 50 -13.87 -6.81 -0.96
CA GLY A 50 -13.32 -5.56 -1.46
C GLY A 50 -12.97 -5.72 -2.93
N GLY A 51 -12.59 -4.61 -3.55
CA GLY A 51 -11.90 -4.59 -4.83
C GLY A 51 -10.76 -3.57 -4.78
N PRO A 52 -9.87 -3.54 -5.76
CA PRO A 52 -8.81 -2.53 -5.87
C PRO A 52 -9.31 -1.09 -6.11
N ASP A 53 -10.63 -0.88 -6.07
CA ASP A 53 -11.31 0.35 -6.46
C ASP A 53 -11.44 1.35 -5.30
N PHE A 54 -10.30 1.91 -4.86
CA PHE A 54 -10.30 3.04 -3.93
C PHE A 54 -10.64 4.39 -4.60
N MET A 55 -10.85 4.40 -5.93
CA MET A 55 -11.23 5.60 -6.68
C MET A 55 -12.74 5.67 -6.94
N ASP A 56 -13.54 4.65 -6.59
CA ASP A 56 -14.99 4.79 -6.41
C ASP A 56 -15.28 5.72 -5.23
N HIS A 57 -15.15 7.04 -5.48
CA HIS A 57 -15.34 8.08 -4.48
C HIS A 57 -16.71 7.96 -3.78
N PRO A 58 -17.85 7.70 -4.47
CA PRO A 58 -19.11 7.43 -3.79
C PRO A 58 -19.03 6.31 -2.74
N PHE A 59 -18.36 5.19 -3.04
CA PHE A 59 -18.19 4.11 -2.08
C PHE A 59 -17.27 4.51 -0.92
N VAL A 60 -16.12 5.11 -1.22
CA VAL A 60 -15.13 5.55 -0.22
C VAL A 60 -15.71 6.59 0.74
N ASP A 61 -16.35 7.63 0.19
CA ASP A 61 -17.00 8.68 0.98
C ASP A 61 -18.09 8.10 1.88
N LYS A 62 -18.81 7.07 1.41
CA LYS A 62 -19.83 6.41 2.22
C LYS A 62 -19.23 5.60 3.36
N VAL A 63 -18.08 4.97 3.16
CA VAL A 63 -17.35 4.30 4.24
C VAL A 63 -16.91 5.31 5.31
N TRP A 64 -16.45 6.50 4.90
CA TRP A 64 -16.17 7.58 5.84
C TRP A 64 -17.42 8.06 6.57
N GLU A 65 -18.54 8.27 5.88
CA GLU A 65 -19.80 8.64 6.52
C GLU A 65 -20.27 7.57 7.53
N LEU A 66 -20.15 6.28 7.16
CA LEU A 66 -20.51 5.14 8.01
C LEU A 66 -19.69 5.15 9.31
N THR A 67 -18.36 5.25 9.20
CA THR A 67 -17.48 5.28 10.37
C THR A 67 -17.64 6.56 11.18
N ALA A 68 -17.89 7.71 10.56
CA ALA A 68 -18.21 8.97 11.24
C ALA A 68 -19.47 8.87 12.12
N ASN A 69 -20.39 7.96 11.79
CA ASN A 69 -21.58 7.64 12.58
C ASN A 69 -21.34 6.54 13.64
N ASN A 70 -20.10 6.38 14.11
CA ASN A 70 -19.68 5.42 15.15
C ASN A 70 -19.84 3.94 14.80
N VAL A 71 -20.05 3.59 13.52
CA VAL A 71 -20.06 2.19 13.09
C VAL A 71 -18.62 1.69 12.95
N ILE A 72 -18.25 0.67 13.72
CA ILE A 72 -16.92 0.06 13.63
C ILE A 72 -16.87 -0.86 12.41
N MET A 73 -16.12 -0.47 11.40
CA MET A 73 -16.00 -1.24 10.16
C MET A 73 -14.83 -2.20 10.21
N VAL A 74 -15.10 -3.48 9.93
CA VAL A 74 -14.11 -4.54 9.80
C VAL A 74 -14.20 -5.10 8.38
N SER A 75 -13.07 -5.19 7.69
CA SER A 75 -13.05 -5.65 6.30
C SER A 75 -11.87 -6.57 5.99
N ALA A 76 -12.10 -7.49 5.07
CA ALA A 76 -11.10 -8.43 4.58
C ALA A 76 -10.15 -7.75 3.59
N ILE A 77 -8.84 -7.93 3.74
CA ILE A 77 -7.87 -7.25 2.88
C ILE A 77 -7.73 -7.80 1.45
N GLY A 78 -8.39 -8.91 1.11
CA GLY A 78 -8.26 -9.56 -0.19
C GLY A 78 -7.57 -10.93 -0.15
N ASN A 79 -7.63 -11.66 -1.26
CA ASN A 79 -7.12 -13.03 -1.39
C ASN A 79 -6.10 -13.18 -2.54
N ASP A 80 -5.48 -12.07 -2.93
CA ASP A 80 -4.61 -11.96 -4.11
C ASP A 80 -3.12 -12.03 -3.74
N GLY A 81 -2.82 -12.45 -2.51
CA GLY A 81 -1.48 -12.84 -2.09
C GLY A 81 -0.96 -14.05 -2.89
N PRO A 82 0.36 -14.31 -2.90
CA PRO A 82 1.40 -13.70 -2.08
C PRO A 82 2.01 -12.40 -2.64
N LEU A 83 1.45 -11.84 -3.71
CA LEU A 83 1.96 -10.61 -4.30
C LEU A 83 1.70 -9.41 -3.37
N TYR A 84 2.64 -8.45 -3.35
CA TYR A 84 2.52 -7.20 -2.58
C TYR A 84 1.72 -6.15 -3.36
N GLY A 85 1.12 -5.19 -2.66
CA GLY A 85 0.27 -4.17 -3.30
C GLY A 85 -1.11 -4.68 -3.70
N THR A 86 -1.55 -5.80 -3.15
CA THR A 86 -2.78 -6.51 -3.53
C THR A 86 -3.94 -6.29 -2.56
N LEU A 87 -3.88 -5.20 -1.80
CA LEU A 87 -4.92 -4.85 -0.83
C LEU A 87 -6.18 -4.36 -1.53
N ASN A 88 -7.33 -4.75 -0.99
CA ASN A 88 -8.62 -4.31 -1.47
C ASN A 88 -9.25 -3.21 -0.59
N ASN A 89 -9.94 -2.27 -1.24
CA ASN A 89 -10.82 -1.30 -0.63
C ASN A 89 -12.13 -1.97 -0.16
N PRO A 90 -12.65 -1.65 1.03
CA PRO A 90 -12.25 -0.56 1.93
C PRO A 90 -11.29 -0.96 3.05
N ALA A 91 -10.79 -2.20 3.07
CA ALA A 91 -9.92 -2.70 4.13
C ALA A 91 -8.57 -1.95 4.22
N ASP A 92 -8.17 -1.28 3.14
CA ASP A 92 -6.98 -0.44 3.03
C ASP A 92 -7.18 1.01 3.53
N GLN A 93 -8.40 1.44 3.83
CA GLN A 93 -8.69 2.76 4.39
C GLN A 93 -8.21 2.89 5.84
N MET A 94 -7.86 4.12 6.26
CA MET A 94 -7.28 4.38 7.58
C MET A 94 -8.23 4.08 8.74
N ASP A 95 -9.54 4.28 8.57
CA ASP A 95 -10.56 4.11 9.63
C ASP A 95 -11.15 2.71 9.70
N VAL A 96 -10.90 1.90 8.68
CA VAL A 96 -11.37 0.53 8.60
C VAL A 96 -10.33 -0.39 9.25
N ILE A 97 -10.80 -1.38 10.02
CA ILE A 97 -9.96 -2.46 10.54
C ILE A 97 -9.80 -3.49 9.41
N GLY A 98 -8.65 -3.44 8.74
CA GLY A 98 -8.27 -4.35 7.67
C GLY A 98 -7.63 -5.62 8.23
N VAL A 99 -8.22 -6.77 7.90
CA VAL A 99 -7.87 -8.07 8.50
C VAL A 99 -7.28 -9.04 7.48
N GLY A 100 -6.03 -9.45 7.71
CA GLY A 100 -5.35 -10.52 6.98
C GLY A 100 -5.56 -11.92 7.58
N GLY A 101 -5.19 -12.94 6.82
CA GLY A 101 -5.44 -14.35 7.16
C GLY A 101 -4.16 -15.11 7.52
N ILE A 102 -4.22 -15.88 8.61
CA ILE A 102 -3.21 -16.88 8.99
C ILE A 102 -3.82 -18.28 9.07
N ASP A 103 -2.97 -19.30 9.06
CA ASP A 103 -3.34 -20.67 9.42
C ASP A 103 -3.28 -20.90 10.95
N PHE A 104 -3.58 -22.13 11.38
CA PHE A 104 -3.53 -22.51 12.80
C PHE A 104 -2.11 -22.70 13.34
N GLU A 105 -1.10 -22.67 12.48
CA GLU A 105 0.33 -22.75 12.81
C GLU A 105 0.96 -21.35 12.94
N ASP A 106 0.15 -20.29 12.84
CA ASP A 106 0.56 -18.89 12.87
C ASP A 106 1.41 -18.46 11.65
N ASN A 107 1.29 -19.16 10.52
CA ASN A 107 1.86 -18.72 9.25
C ASN A 107 0.88 -17.81 8.50
N ILE A 108 1.40 -16.79 7.80
CA ILE A 108 0.61 -16.00 6.86
C ILE A 108 0.04 -16.93 5.79
N ALA A 109 -1.28 -16.94 5.64
CA ALA A 109 -1.93 -17.74 4.61
C ALA A 109 -1.49 -17.23 3.24
N ARG A 110 -1.12 -18.14 2.32
CA ARG A 110 -0.57 -17.77 1.00
C ARG A 110 -1.49 -16.84 0.20
N PHE A 111 -2.80 -17.02 0.32
CA PHE A 111 -3.78 -16.16 -0.36
C PHE A 111 -3.90 -14.78 0.29
N SER A 112 -3.51 -14.57 1.54
CA SER A 112 -3.71 -13.29 2.22
C SER A 112 -2.99 -12.18 1.45
N SER A 113 -3.74 -11.19 0.97
CA SER A 113 -3.20 -10.01 0.32
C SER A 113 -2.17 -9.31 1.20
N ARG A 114 -1.32 -8.49 0.59
CA ARG A 114 -0.20 -7.84 1.27
C ARG A 114 -0.12 -6.39 0.87
N GLY A 115 0.22 -5.54 1.83
CA GLY A 115 0.50 -4.14 1.56
C GLY A 115 1.78 -3.95 0.76
N MET A 116 2.29 -2.72 0.64
CA MET A 116 1.73 -1.47 1.14
C MET A 116 0.44 -1.07 0.41
N THR A 117 -0.30 -0.07 0.93
CA THR A 117 -1.43 0.51 0.19
C THR A 117 -0.96 1.17 -1.10
N THR A 118 -1.77 1.16 -2.15
CA THR A 118 -1.44 1.77 -3.45
C THR A 118 -1.89 3.23 -3.59
N TRP A 119 -2.61 3.76 -2.59
CA TRP A 119 -3.18 5.11 -2.56
C TRP A 119 -2.12 6.21 -2.73
N GLU A 120 -0.90 5.97 -2.27
CA GLU A 120 0.18 6.95 -2.27
C GLU A 120 1.06 6.85 -3.54
N LEU A 121 0.98 5.77 -4.33
CA LEU A 121 1.84 5.51 -5.49
C LEU A 121 1.38 6.28 -6.73
N PRO A 122 2.19 7.09 -7.46
CA PRO A 122 3.64 6.95 -7.54
C PRO A 122 4.43 7.90 -6.62
N GLY A 123 3.80 8.52 -5.62
CA GLY A 123 4.46 9.42 -4.66
C GLY A 123 5.52 8.74 -3.76
N GLY A 124 5.75 7.45 -3.93
CA GLY A 124 6.96 6.75 -3.50
C GLY A 124 6.71 5.52 -2.62
N TYR A 125 5.83 5.61 -1.62
CA TYR A 125 5.59 4.49 -0.70
C TYR A 125 4.17 4.53 -0.15
N GLY A 126 3.54 3.38 0.03
CA GLY A 126 2.22 3.24 0.65
C GLY A 126 2.22 3.21 2.17
N ARG A 127 1.02 3.16 2.75
CA ARG A 127 0.78 2.96 4.20
C ARG A 127 0.84 1.48 4.58
N MET A 128 1.10 1.25 5.87
CA MET A 128 1.08 -0.07 6.50
C MET A 128 -0.35 -0.64 6.56
N LYS A 129 -0.58 -1.76 5.88
CA LYS A 129 -1.76 -2.62 5.94
C LYS A 129 -1.34 -4.08 5.65
N PRO A 130 -2.04 -5.13 6.18
CA PRO A 130 -3.22 -5.09 7.05
C PRO A 130 -2.98 -4.40 8.40
N ASP A 131 -4.04 -4.16 9.17
CA ASP A 131 -3.88 -3.67 10.54
C ASP A 131 -3.49 -4.81 11.50
N ILE A 132 -4.16 -5.96 11.37
CA ILE A 132 -3.94 -7.17 12.15
C ILE A 132 -4.19 -8.42 11.30
N VAL A 133 -3.77 -9.58 11.80
CA VAL A 133 -4.09 -10.89 11.23
C VAL A 133 -4.83 -11.78 12.22
N THR A 134 -5.64 -12.71 11.71
CA THR A 134 -6.26 -13.77 12.51
C THR A 134 -6.49 -15.01 11.66
N TYR A 135 -6.99 -16.09 12.27
CA TYR A 135 -7.26 -17.33 11.56
C TYR A 135 -8.19 -17.09 10.37
N GLY A 136 -7.69 -17.41 9.19
CA GLY A 136 -8.38 -17.29 7.91
C GLY A 136 -8.30 -18.56 7.07
N ALA A 137 -7.43 -19.52 7.41
CA ALA A 137 -7.32 -20.80 6.72
C ALA A 137 -7.90 -21.96 7.55
N GLY A 138 -8.77 -22.77 6.93
CA GLY A 138 -9.35 -23.96 7.56
C GLY A 138 -10.31 -23.68 8.72
N VAL A 139 -10.83 -22.46 8.86
CA VAL A 139 -11.70 -22.07 9.97
C VAL A 139 -13.08 -22.70 9.81
N ARG A 140 -13.59 -23.32 10.89
CA ARG A 140 -14.93 -23.96 10.89
C ARG A 140 -16.01 -22.92 11.18
N GLY A 141 -16.97 -22.80 10.26
CA GLY A 141 -18.15 -21.94 10.40
C GLY A 141 -19.45 -22.69 10.07
N SER A 142 -20.58 -22.00 10.21
CA SER A 142 -21.92 -22.56 9.93
C SER A 142 -22.08 -22.96 8.46
N GLY A 143 -22.57 -24.17 8.21
CA GLY A 143 -22.90 -24.66 6.87
C GLY A 143 -24.35 -24.35 6.49
N VAL A 144 -24.58 -24.00 5.21
CA VAL A 144 -25.94 -23.69 4.68
C VAL A 144 -26.92 -24.86 4.86
N LYS A 145 -26.44 -26.10 4.84
CA LYS A 145 -27.24 -27.32 5.04
C LYS A 145 -27.24 -27.82 6.50
N GLY A 146 -26.83 -26.97 7.45
CA GLY A 146 -26.57 -27.34 8.84
C GLY A 146 -25.16 -27.88 9.08
N GLY A 147 -24.79 -27.99 10.37
CA GLY A 147 -23.46 -28.43 10.80
C GLY A 147 -22.37 -27.40 10.52
N CYS A 148 -21.12 -27.85 10.63
CA CYS A 148 -19.93 -27.02 10.42
C CYS A 148 -19.22 -27.34 9.11
N ARG A 149 -18.70 -26.32 8.45
CA ARG A 149 -17.81 -26.45 7.28
C ARG A 149 -16.53 -25.64 7.49
N ALA A 150 -15.40 -26.20 7.09
CA ALA A 150 -14.14 -25.47 7.02
C ALA A 150 -14.09 -24.60 5.76
N LEU A 151 -13.72 -23.33 5.93
CA LEU A 151 -13.56 -22.34 4.87
C LEU A 151 -12.19 -21.68 4.98
N SER A 152 -11.68 -21.17 3.86
CA SER A 152 -10.44 -20.41 3.82
C SER A 152 -10.63 -19.11 3.03
N GLY A 153 -10.04 -18.03 3.51
CA GLY A 153 -10.07 -16.70 2.90
C GLY A 153 -9.96 -15.60 3.96
N THR A 154 -9.50 -14.41 3.58
CA THR A 154 -9.58 -13.21 4.45
C THR A 154 -11.03 -12.82 4.71
N SER A 155 -11.95 -13.18 3.81
CA SER A 155 -13.41 -13.16 4.03
C SER A 155 -13.88 -14.03 5.19
N VAL A 156 -13.03 -14.92 5.72
CA VAL A 156 -13.27 -15.71 6.94
C VAL A 156 -12.57 -15.09 8.16
N ALA A 157 -11.38 -14.51 7.96
CA ALA A 157 -10.65 -13.80 9.02
C ALA A 157 -11.37 -12.52 9.49
N SER A 158 -11.92 -11.74 8.56
CA SER A 158 -12.68 -10.52 8.84
C SER A 158 -13.85 -10.75 9.81
N PRO A 159 -14.78 -11.71 9.58
CA PRO A 159 -15.87 -11.95 10.52
C PRO A 159 -15.41 -12.55 11.86
N VAL A 160 -14.25 -13.21 11.92
CA VAL A 160 -13.63 -13.61 13.20
C VAL A 160 -13.29 -12.38 14.04
N VAL A 161 -12.66 -11.36 13.43
CA VAL A 161 -12.39 -10.08 14.09
C VAL A 161 -13.67 -9.34 14.40
N ALA A 162 -14.65 -9.31 13.50
CA ALA A 162 -15.92 -8.64 13.76
C ALA A 162 -16.63 -9.24 14.99
N GLY A 163 -16.68 -10.56 15.11
CA GLY A 163 -17.23 -11.22 16.31
C GLY A 163 -16.45 -10.90 17.58
N ALA A 164 -15.11 -10.82 17.49
CA ALA A 164 -14.26 -10.40 18.59
C ALA A 164 -14.53 -8.94 19.01
N VAL A 165 -14.66 -8.03 18.05
CA VAL A 165 -15.04 -6.62 18.26
C VAL A 165 -16.42 -6.53 18.91
N THR A 166 -17.42 -7.26 18.42
CA THR A 166 -18.76 -7.28 19.01
C THR A 166 -18.74 -7.74 20.47
N LEU A 167 -17.92 -8.76 20.81
CA LEU A 167 -17.73 -9.20 22.19
C LEU A 167 -17.01 -8.15 23.06
N LEU A 168 -16.03 -7.44 22.50
CA LEU A 168 -15.36 -6.34 23.21
C LEU A 168 -16.35 -5.19 23.48
N VAL A 169 -17.13 -4.78 22.48
CA VAL A 169 -18.16 -3.74 22.62
C VAL A 169 -19.18 -4.10 23.71
N SER A 170 -19.55 -5.38 23.86
CA SER A 170 -20.53 -5.81 24.87
C SER A 170 -19.99 -5.86 26.31
N THR A 171 -18.67 -5.90 26.48
CA THR A 171 -18.02 -6.12 27.79
C THR A 171 -17.45 -4.85 28.41
N VAL A 172 -17.22 -3.80 27.60
CA VAL A 172 -16.68 -2.53 28.07
C VAL A 172 -17.77 -1.69 28.74
N GLN A 173 -17.59 -1.36 30.02
CA GLN A 173 -18.58 -0.62 30.81
C GLN A 173 -18.77 0.83 30.31
N LYS A 174 -17.68 1.46 29.84
CA LYS A 174 -17.67 2.82 29.29
C LYS A 174 -17.89 2.81 27.79
N ARG A 175 -19.07 2.36 27.38
CA ARG A 175 -19.40 2.17 25.95
C ARG A 175 -19.30 3.45 25.13
N GLU A 176 -19.50 4.61 25.76
CA GLU A 176 -19.33 5.94 25.17
C GLU A 176 -17.89 6.23 24.70
N LEU A 177 -16.90 5.51 25.23
CA LEU A 177 -15.50 5.64 24.80
C LEU A 177 -15.13 4.68 23.66
N VAL A 178 -16.04 3.78 23.28
CA VAL A 178 -15.83 2.78 22.24
C VAL A 178 -16.34 3.34 20.91
N ASN A 179 -15.40 3.82 20.11
CA ASN A 179 -15.57 4.35 18.76
C ASN A 179 -14.62 3.63 17.77
N PRO A 180 -14.73 3.86 16.45
CA PRO A 180 -13.87 3.21 15.45
C PRO A 180 -12.37 3.32 15.73
N ALA A 181 -11.88 4.52 16.08
CA ALA A 181 -10.47 4.72 16.38
C ALA A 181 -10.01 4.00 17.65
N SER A 182 -10.71 4.14 18.76
CA SER A 182 -10.36 3.50 20.05
C SER A 182 -10.35 1.97 19.96
N MET A 183 -11.31 1.37 19.24
CA MET A 183 -11.33 -0.07 19.00
C MET A 183 -10.12 -0.48 18.17
N LYS A 184 -9.86 0.22 17.06
CA LYS A 184 -8.71 -0.05 16.21
C LYS A 184 -7.39 0.08 16.99
N GLN A 185 -7.25 1.13 17.80
CA GLN A 185 -6.11 1.36 18.69
C GLN A 185 -5.88 0.20 19.66
N ALA A 186 -6.95 -0.29 20.31
CA ALA A 186 -6.85 -1.40 21.23
C ALA A 186 -6.43 -2.70 20.54
N LEU A 187 -6.97 -2.98 19.36
CA LEU A 187 -6.62 -4.17 18.57
C LEU A 187 -5.16 -4.14 18.12
N ILE A 188 -4.68 -3.02 17.57
CA ILE A 188 -3.29 -2.94 17.09
C ILE A 188 -2.28 -2.91 18.23
N ALA A 189 -2.60 -2.23 19.36
CA ALA A 189 -1.70 -2.15 20.51
C ALA A 189 -1.62 -3.46 21.31
N SER A 190 -2.63 -4.33 21.19
CA SER A 190 -2.65 -5.65 21.83
C SER A 190 -2.09 -6.76 20.97
N ALA A 191 -2.04 -6.58 19.65
CA ALA A 191 -1.66 -7.62 18.71
C ALA A 191 -0.27 -8.23 19.01
N ARG A 192 -0.17 -9.54 18.80
CA ARG A 192 1.06 -10.31 19.01
C ARG A 192 1.76 -10.53 17.67
N ARG A 193 2.94 -9.92 17.51
CA ARG A 193 3.76 -10.11 16.31
C ARG A 193 4.13 -11.56 16.05
N LEU A 194 4.09 -11.92 14.78
CA LEU A 194 4.56 -13.17 14.22
C LEU A 194 6.06 -13.03 13.87
N PRO A 195 6.91 -13.97 14.28
CA PRO A 195 8.33 -13.91 13.98
C PRO A 195 8.59 -14.09 12.47
N GLY A 196 9.58 -13.38 11.93
CA GLY A 196 10.03 -13.55 10.54
C GLY A 196 9.11 -12.96 9.47
N VAL A 197 8.02 -12.30 9.85
CA VAL A 197 7.04 -11.70 8.93
C VAL A 197 7.14 -10.18 8.96
N ASN A 198 7.04 -9.49 7.83
CA ASN A 198 7.11 -8.02 7.80
C ASN A 198 5.75 -7.34 8.06
N MET A 199 5.79 -6.05 8.41
CA MET A 199 4.60 -5.29 8.78
C MET A 199 3.56 -5.16 7.65
N PHE A 200 3.94 -5.30 6.38
CA PHE A 200 3.02 -5.28 5.23
C PHE A 200 2.33 -6.62 4.97
N GLU A 201 2.72 -7.68 5.68
CA GLU A 201 2.06 -8.98 5.64
C GLU A 201 1.20 -9.22 6.89
N GLN A 202 1.71 -8.87 8.08
CA GLN A 202 1.04 -9.16 9.35
C GLN A 202 0.37 -7.96 10.03
N GLY A 203 0.61 -6.74 9.55
CA GLY A 203 0.23 -5.55 10.30
C GLY A 203 0.94 -5.50 11.65
N HIS A 204 0.19 -5.23 12.72
CA HIS A 204 0.69 -5.27 14.10
C HIS A 204 0.77 -6.70 14.67
N GLY A 205 0.31 -7.70 13.92
CA GLY A 205 0.38 -9.11 14.26
C GLY A 205 -0.99 -9.75 14.52
N LYS A 206 -0.94 -10.92 15.17
CA LYS A 206 -2.12 -11.72 15.47
C LYS A 206 -3.00 -11.08 16.54
N LEU A 207 -4.32 -11.10 16.32
CA LEU A 207 -5.33 -10.68 17.28
C LEU A 207 -5.09 -11.30 18.68
N ASP A 208 -5.06 -10.45 19.71
CA ASP A 208 -5.06 -10.83 21.13
C ASP A 208 -6.28 -10.22 21.84
N LEU A 209 -7.34 -11.02 21.95
CA LEU A 209 -8.63 -10.58 22.46
C LEU A 209 -8.58 -10.17 23.94
N LEU A 210 -7.84 -10.90 24.78
CA LEU A 210 -7.78 -10.63 26.21
C LEU A 210 -7.01 -9.34 26.49
N ARG A 211 -5.90 -9.13 25.79
CA ARG A 211 -5.13 -7.90 25.93
C ARG A 211 -5.86 -6.70 25.33
N ALA A 212 -6.60 -6.87 24.23
CA ALA A 212 -7.48 -5.83 23.70
C ALA A 212 -8.54 -5.39 24.72
N TYR A 213 -9.18 -6.35 25.40
CA TYR A 213 -10.15 -6.06 26.47
C TYR A 213 -9.52 -5.27 27.62
N GLN A 214 -8.32 -5.64 28.07
CA GLN A 214 -7.60 -4.92 29.14
C GLN A 214 -7.28 -3.47 28.75
N ILE A 215 -6.87 -3.25 27.50
CA ILE A 215 -6.61 -1.91 26.96
C ILE A 215 -7.91 -1.10 26.91
N LEU A 216 -8.99 -1.65 26.35
CA LEU A 216 -10.28 -0.95 26.29
C LEU A 216 -10.86 -0.62 27.66
N ASN A 217 -10.75 -1.53 28.63
CA ASN A 217 -11.28 -1.31 29.98
C ASN A 217 -10.56 -0.18 30.73
N SER A 218 -9.30 0.09 30.37
CA SER A 218 -8.48 1.18 30.93
C SER A 218 -8.26 2.34 29.94
N TYR A 219 -8.98 2.33 28.82
CA TYR A 219 -8.76 3.24 27.71
C TYR A 219 -9.05 4.68 28.12
N LYS A 220 -8.15 5.56 27.69
CA LYS A 220 -8.32 7.01 27.77
C LYS A 220 -8.29 7.54 26.34
N PRO A 221 -9.25 8.37 25.94
CA PRO A 221 -9.25 9.00 24.62
C PRO A 221 -7.89 9.63 24.32
N GLN A 222 -7.26 9.21 23.22
CA GLN A 222 -5.92 9.65 22.85
C GLN A 222 -5.66 9.51 21.35
N ALA A 223 -4.62 10.20 20.88
CA ALA A 223 -4.04 9.93 19.57
C ALA A 223 -3.05 8.76 19.64
N SER A 224 -2.85 8.07 18.53
CA SER A 224 -1.79 7.06 18.37
C SER A 224 -1.30 7.01 16.92
N LEU A 225 -0.20 6.30 16.69
CA LEU A 225 0.45 6.19 15.39
C LEU A 225 0.55 4.73 14.94
N SER A 226 0.37 4.49 13.64
CA SER A 226 0.54 3.19 12.99
C SER A 226 1.38 3.34 11.72
N PRO A 227 2.63 2.81 11.68
CA PRO A 227 3.33 2.13 12.77
C PRO A 227 3.63 3.06 13.96
N SER A 228 3.87 2.48 15.14
CA SER A 228 4.13 3.24 16.38
C SER A 228 5.59 3.69 16.54
N TYR A 229 6.48 3.27 15.65
CA TYR A 229 7.88 3.69 15.55
C TYR A 229 8.42 3.35 14.15
N ILE A 230 9.58 3.90 13.82
CA ILE A 230 10.33 3.63 12.59
C ILE A 230 11.74 3.18 12.98
N ASP A 231 12.07 1.90 12.83
CA ASP A 231 13.43 1.37 13.04
C ASP A 231 13.95 0.69 11.78
N LEU A 232 14.75 1.41 11.00
CA LEU A 232 15.32 0.90 9.75
C LEU A 232 16.47 -0.10 9.99
N THR A 233 16.70 -0.50 11.24
CA THR A 233 17.62 -1.59 11.58
C THR A 233 16.88 -2.90 11.91
N GLU A 234 15.55 -2.88 11.98
CA GLU A 234 14.73 -4.06 12.32
C GLU A 234 14.23 -4.79 11.05
N CYS A 235 15.02 -5.74 10.55
CA CYS A 235 14.58 -6.66 9.51
C CYS A 235 14.13 -8.01 10.06
N PRO A 236 13.08 -8.65 9.48
CA PRO A 236 12.35 -8.21 8.29
C PRO A 236 11.18 -7.26 8.60
N TYR A 237 10.89 -6.95 9.87
CA TYR A 237 9.66 -6.26 10.25
C TYR A 237 9.44 -4.93 9.50
N MET A 238 10.49 -4.11 9.37
CA MET A 238 10.48 -2.82 8.67
C MET A 238 10.89 -2.90 7.20
N TRP A 239 10.78 -4.06 6.55
CA TRP A 239 10.93 -4.14 5.09
C TRP A 239 9.89 -3.22 4.40
N PRO A 240 10.23 -2.49 3.31
CA PRO A 240 11.51 -2.51 2.59
C PRO A 240 12.58 -1.60 3.19
N TYR A 241 12.21 -0.70 4.10
CA TYR A 241 13.07 0.36 4.63
C TYR A 241 14.33 -0.15 5.34
N CYS A 242 14.25 -1.30 6.00
CA CYS A 242 15.40 -1.87 6.70
C CYS A 242 16.41 -2.57 5.78
N SER A 243 16.06 -2.82 4.52
CA SER A 243 16.86 -3.67 3.63
C SER A 243 18.16 -3.02 3.14
N GLN A 244 18.32 -1.70 3.33
CA GLN A 244 19.55 -0.99 3.01
C GLN A 244 19.73 0.24 3.92
N PRO A 245 20.96 0.57 4.35
CA PRO A 245 21.24 1.82 5.04
C PRO A 245 21.02 3.05 4.14
N ILE A 246 20.72 4.19 4.75
CA ILE A 246 20.64 5.49 4.05
C ILE A 246 22.00 6.19 4.05
N TYR A 247 22.16 7.17 3.17
CA TYR A 247 23.43 7.89 2.99
C TYR A 247 23.20 9.29 2.42
N TYR A 248 24.22 10.16 2.48
CA TYR A 248 24.12 11.54 2.00
C TYR A 248 24.03 11.61 0.46
N GLY A 249 23.11 12.42 -0.05
CA GLY A 249 22.89 12.62 -1.48
C GLY A 249 21.99 11.58 -2.14
N GLY A 250 21.52 10.57 -1.40
CA GLY A 250 20.48 9.64 -1.87
C GLY A 250 19.07 10.24 -1.75
N MET A 251 18.11 9.64 -2.45
CA MET A 251 16.69 9.96 -2.34
C MET A 251 16.21 9.77 -0.90
N PRO A 252 15.35 10.67 -0.39
CA PRO A 252 14.81 10.54 0.94
C PRO A 252 14.01 9.25 1.10
N THR A 253 14.17 8.57 2.23
CA THR A 253 13.31 7.42 2.57
C THR A 253 11.99 7.94 3.12
N VAL A 254 10.89 7.64 2.44
CA VAL A 254 9.54 8.07 2.84
C VAL A 254 8.81 6.94 3.55
N VAL A 255 8.31 7.21 4.75
CA VAL A 255 7.47 6.29 5.53
C VAL A 255 6.13 6.96 5.82
N ASN A 256 5.03 6.31 5.42
CA ASN A 256 3.68 6.80 5.68
C ASN A 256 3.11 6.22 6.97
N VAL A 257 2.70 7.11 7.87
CA VAL A 257 2.17 6.80 9.19
C VAL A 257 0.70 7.24 9.26
N THR A 258 -0.17 6.33 9.69
CA THR A 258 -1.56 6.66 10.01
C THR A 258 -1.64 7.20 11.43
N ILE A 259 -2.25 8.38 11.58
CA ILE A 259 -2.62 8.96 12.87
C ILE A 259 -4.05 8.51 13.18
N LEU A 260 -4.25 7.85 14.32
CA LEU A 260 -5.58 7.51 14.83
C LEU A 260 -5.94 8.48 15.96
N ASN A 261 -7.12 9.07 15.89
CA ASN A 261 -7.68 10.01 16.86
C ASN A 261 -8.88 9.37 17.57
N GLY A 262 -8.63 8.75 18.73
CA GLY A 262 -9.70 8.18 19.54
C GLY A 262 -10.37 9.17 20.49
N MET A 263 -10.11 10.48 20.34
CA MET A 263 -10.73 11.57 21.14
C MET A 263 -12.04 12.09 20.57
N GLY A 264 -12.25 11.96 19.26
CA GLY A 264 -13.48 12.39 18.60
C GLY A 264 -13.44 12.19 17.08
N VAL A 265 -14.60 12.27 16.44
CA VAL A 265 -14.77 12.08 14.98
C VAL A 265 -13.85 13.00 14.17
N THR A 266 -13.64 14.23 14.64
CA THR A 266 -12.77 15.21 14.00
C THR A 266 -11.59 15.55 14.90
N GLY A 267 -10.44 15.78 14.29
CA GLY A 267 -9.27 16.31 14.97
C GLY A 267 -8.49 17.27 14.09
N ARG A 268 -7.50 17.94 14.67
CA ARG A 268 -6.51 18.71 13.92
C ARG A 268 -5.13 18.55 14.53
N ILE A 269 -4.12 18.67 13.69
CA ILE A 269 -2.74 18.79 14.15
C ILE A 269 -2.53 20.25 14.56
N VAL A 270 -2.19 20.48 15.84
CA VAL A 270 -2.14 21.82 16.45
C VAL A 270 -1.00 22.65 15.89
N ASP A 271 0.21 22.10 15.97
CA ASP A 271 1.44 22.68 15.47
C ASP A 271 2.07 21.73 14.45
N LYS A 272 2.91 22.27 13.57
CA LYS A 272 3.68 21.46 12.62
C LYS A 272 4.42 20.34 13.39
N PRO A 273 4.40 19.08 12.89
CA PRO A 273 5.22 18.01 13.45
C PRO A 273 6.68 18.45 13.59
N ASP A 274 7.28 18.07 14.71
CA ASP A 274 8.58 18.59 15.11
C ASP A 274 9.59 17.46 15.30
N TRP A 275 10.76 17.59 14.66
CA TRP A 275 11.85 16.64 14.75
C TRP A 275 12.73 16.97 15.96
N GLN A 276 12.82 16.02 16.88
CA GLN A 276 13.59 16.12 18.11
C GLN A 276 14.77 15.13 18.07
N PRO A 277 15.94 15.55 17.55
CA PRO A 277 17.11 14.69 17.44
C PRO A 277 17.69 14.36 18.82
N TYR A 278 18.05 13.11 19.04
CA TYR A 278 18.82 12.74 20.23
C TYR A 278 20.31 12.97 19.98
N LEU A 279 20.83 14.12 20.42
CA LEU A 279 22.23 14.50 20.20
C LEU A 279 23.24 13.45 20.67
N PRO A 280 23.08 12.78 21.84
CA PRO A 280 24.00 11.72 22.25
C PRO A 280 23.94 10.46 21.38
N GLN A 281 22.87 10.30 20.60
CA GLN A 281 22.66 9.19 19.65
C GLN A 281 22.70 9.69 18.20
N ASN A 282 23.43 10.78 17.94
CA ASN A 282 23.70 11.31 16.60
C ASN A 282 22.44 11.66 15.79
N GLY A 283 21.33 11.99 16.44
CA GLY A 283 20.07 12.33 15.76
C GLY A 283 20.17 13.53 14.83
N ASP A 284 21.13 14.40 15.09
CA ASP A 284 21.47 15.55 14.27
C ASP A 284 22.19 15.17 12.96
N ASN A 285 22.56 13.90 12.75
CA ASN A 285 23.09 13.40 11.48
C ASN A 285 22.01 13.17 10.42
N ILE A 286 20.72 13.23 10.79
CA ILE A 286 19.60 13.14 9.86
C ILE A 286 18.73 14.40 9.90
N GLU A 287 18.12 14.65 8.76
CA GLU A 287 17.05 15.63 8.56
C GLU A 287 15.74 14.89 8.32
N VAL A 288 14.67 15.41 8.91
CA VAL A 288 13.34 14.83 8.79
C VAL A 288 12.38 15.91 8.31
N ALA A 289 11.72 15.65 7.19
CA ALA A 289 10.69 16.49 6.61
C ALA A 289 9.32 15.80 6.67
N PHE A 290 8.25 16.60 6.60
CA PHE A 290 6.89 16.14 6.87
C PHE A 290 5.91 16.62 5.80
N SER A 291 5.00 15.74 5.40
CA SER A 291 3.71 16.08 4.79
C SER A 291 2.62 15.43 5.63
N TYR A 292 1.52 16.13 5.91
CA TYR A 292 0.52 15.65 6.86
C TYR A 292 -0.86 16.26 6.63
N SER A 293 -1.89 15.57 7.10
CA SER A 293 -3.25 16.07 7.12
C SER A 293 -3.43 17.14 8.20
N SER A 294 -3.88 18.34 7.83
CA SER A 294 -4.21 19.41 8.78
C SER A 294 -5.43 19.06 9.65
N VAL A 295 -6.41 18.39 9.04
CA VAL A 295 -7.63 17.88 9.67
C VAL A 295 -7.60 16.36 9.65
N LEU A 296 -7.97 15.75 10.78
CA LEU A 296 -8.20 14.31 10.91
C LEU A 296 -9.70 14.07 10.78
N TRP A 297 -10.12 13.39 9.72
CA TRP A 297 -11.53 13.07 9.50
C TRP A 297 -11.70 11.87 8.54
N PRO A 298 -12.65 10.96 8.84
CA PRO A 298 -13.21 10.73 10.17
C PRO A 298 -12.18 9.97 11.01
N TRP A 299 -11.99 10.28 12.30
CA TRP A 299 -11.12 9.52 13.23
C TRP A 299 -9.63 9.38 12.91
N SER A 300 -9.16 9.64 11.70
CA SER A 300 -7.76 9.45 11.32
C SER A 300 -7.26 10.50 10.34
N GLY A 301 -5.95 10.45 10.13
CA GLY A 301 -5.27 11.20 9.08
C GLY A 301 -3.88 10.62 8.84
N TYR A 302 -3.07 11.32 8.05
CA TYR A 302 -1.76 10.81 7.64
C TYR A 302 -0.63 11.74 8.07
N LEU A 303 0.54 11.11 8.27
CA LEU A 303 1.83 11.77 8.39
C LEU A 303 2.83 11.00 7.52
N ALA A 304 3.24 11.61 6.41
CA ALA A 304 4.35 11.17 5.59
C ALA A 304 5.65 11.77 6.14
N ILE A 305 6.62 10.91 6.42
CA ILE A 305 7.92 11.29 6.98
C ILE A 305 8.99 11.00 5.95
N SER A 306 9.74 12.02 5.57
CA SER A 306 10.86 11.94 4.65
C SER A 306 12.16 12.07 5.42
N ILE A 307 13.01 11.02 5.39
CA ILE A 307 14.25 10.93 6.16
C ILE A 307 15.43 11.03 5.21
N SER A 308 16.33 11.99 5.47
CA SER A 308 17.55 12.23 4.69
C SER A 308 18.77 12.34 5.59
N VAL A 309 19.95 12.07 5.05
CA VAL A 309 21.21 12.22 5.78
C VAL A 309 21.73 13.65 5.58
N THR A 310 22.21 14.26 6.66
CA THR A 310 22.81 15.60 6.62
C THR A 310 24.19 15.60 5.96
N LYS A 311 24.61 16.75 5.43
CA LYS A 311 25.93 16.89 4.78
C LYS A 311 27.11 16.54 5.70
N LYS A 312 27.03 16.80 7.00
CA LYS A 312 28.11 16.46 7.95
C LYS A 312 28.32 14.96 8.12
N ALA A 313 27.30 14.17 7.84
CA ALA A 313 27.34 12.71 7.93
C ALA A 313 27.67 12.03 6.59
N ALA A 314 28.10 12.78 5.58
CA ALA A 314 28.36 12.24 4.23
C ALA A 314 29.44 11.15 4.17
N SER A 315 30.43 11.22 5.05
CA SER A 315 31.49 10.20 5.19
C SER A 315 31.41 9.45 6.52
N TRP A 316 30.27 9.55 7.21
CA TRP A 316 30.07 8.97 8.53
C TRP A 316 29.35 7.62 8.42
N GLU A 317 29.66 6.72 9.35
CA GLU A 317 28.97 5.44 9.50
C GLU A 317 28.48 5.27 10.93
N GLY A 318 27.24 4.83 11.10
CA GLY A 318 26.69 4.52 12.41
C GLY A 318 25.17 4.56 12.47
N ILE A 319 24.63 4.67 13.68
CA ILE A 319 23.19 4.74 13.94
C ILE A 319 22.84 6.14 14.44
N ALA A 320 21.81 6.73 13.83
CA ALA A 320 21.21 8.00 14.24
C ALA A 320 19.80 7.76 14.81
N GLN A 321 19.45 8.47 15.87
CA GLN A 321 18.16 8.33 16.55
C GLN A 321 17.54 9.66 16.97
N GLY A 322 16.22 9.69 17.03
CA GLY A 322 15.45 10.79 17.57
C GLY A 322 13.99 10.44 17.60
N HIS A 323 13.13 11.45 17.68
CA HIS A 323 11.70 11.24 17.56
C HIS A 323 10.99 12.42 16.93
N VAL A 324 9.83 12.15 16.34
CA VAL A 324 8.89 13.17 15.89
C VAL A 324 7.84 13.38 16.98
N MET A 325 7.60 14.63 17.34
CA MET A 325 6.53 15.05 18.25
C MET A 325 5.34 15.55 17.45
N ILE A 326 4.14 15.07 17.79
CA ILE A 326 2.90 15.50 17.15
C ILE A 326 1.86 15.72 18.24
N THR A 327 1.15 16.85 18.18
CA THR A 327 0.02 17.13 19.08
C THR A 327 -1.26 17.20 18.27
N VAL A 328 -2.20 16.32 18.61
CA VAL A 328 -3.54 16.30 18.05
C VAL A 328 -4.49 16.95 19.05
N ALA A 329 -5.34 17.86 18.56
CA ALA A 329 -6.47 18.40 19.31
C ALA A 329 -7.78 17.90 18.70
N SER A 330 -8.76 17.60 19.55
CA SER A 330 -10.09 17.16 19.13
C SER A 330 -11.15 17.78 20.05
N PRO A 331 -12.34 18.13 19.53
CA PRO A 331 -13.45 18.57 20.37
C PRO A 331 -13.83 17.47 21.37
N ALA A 332 -14.11 17.82 22.62
CA ALA A 332 -14.61 16.84 23.58
C ALA A 332 -16.01 16.34 23.17
N GLU A 333 -16.20 15.03 23.02
CA GLU A 333 -17.49 14.42 22.65
C GLU A 333 -18.56 14.53 23.77
N THR A 334 -18.14 14.64 25.03
CA THR A 334 -19.07 14.79 26.17
C THR A 334 -19.22 16.25 26.59
N GLU A 335 -20.46 16.75 26.62
CA GLU A 335 -20.91 18.09 27.07
C GLU A 335 -20.58 18.44 28.55
N SER A 336 -19.58 17.81 29.18
CA SER A 336 -19.17 18.14 30.53
C SER A 336 -18.26 19.38 30.54
N LYS A 337 -18.90 20.54 30.65
CA LYS A 337 -18.40 21.83 31.16
C LYS A 337 -17.25 22.47 30.36
N ASN A 338 -17.63 23.41 29.49
CA ASN A 338 -16.84 24.47 28.84
C ASN A 338 -16.24 24.24 27.44
N GLY A 339 -16.71 23.26 26.66
CA GLY A 339 -16.25 23.13 25.25
C GLY A 339 -14.73 23.03 25.11
N ALA A 340 -14.06 22.49 26.13
CA ALA A 340 -12.61 22.39 26.17
C ALA A 340 -12.14 21.31 25.18
N GLU A 341 -11.19 21.65 24.33
CA GLU A 341 -10.55 20.69 23.43
C GLU A 341 -9.72 19.69 24.24
N GLN A 342 -9.81 18.42 23.86
CA GLN A 342 -8.89 17.39 24.33
C GLN A 342 -7.65 17.42 23.46
N THR A 343 -6.48 17.34 24.09
CA THR A 343 -5.20 17.28 23.40
C THR A 343 -4.46 16.01 23.74
N SER A 344 -3.80 15.42 22.75
CA SER A 344 -2.97 14.24 22.91
C SER A 344 -1.68 14.44 22.12
N THR A 345 -0.56 14.37 22.83
CA THR A 345 0.77 14.46 22.24
C THR A 345 1.38 13.08 22.13
N VAL A 346 1.77 12.69 20.92
CA VAL A 346 2.37 11.40 20.60
C VAL A 346 3.81 11.56 20.15
N LYS A 347 4.62 10.52 20.44
CA LYS A 347 6.03 10.43 20.07
C LYS A 347 6.20 9.31 19.06
N LEU A 348 6.84 9.59 17.93
CA LEU A 348 7.25 8.58 16.97
C LEU A 348 8.78 8.43 17.00
N PRO A 349 9.32 7.38 17.65
CA PRO A 349 10.76 7.10 17.62
C PRO A 349 11.22 6.79 16.20
N ILE A 350 12.36 7.34 15.80
CA ILE A 350 13.03 7.07 14.54
C ILE A 350 14.46 6.60 14.82
N LYS A 351 14.84 5.49 14.19
CA LYS A 351 16.20 4.93 14.24
C LYS A 351 16.63 4.49 12.85
N VAL A 352 17.79 4.95 12.42
CA VAL A 352 18.31 4.70 11.06
C VAL A 352 19.78 4.33 11.10
N LYS A 353 20.20 3.47 10.16
CA LYS A 353 21.61 3.19 9.90
C LYS A 353 22.09 4.06 8.74
N ILE A 354 23.19 4.76 8.96
CA ILE A 354 23.86 5.62 7.96
C ILE A 354 25.18 4.96 7.56
N ILE A 355 25.52 5.09 6.28
CA ILE A 355 26.83 4.72 5.73
C ILE A 355 27.40 5.89 4.91
N PRO A 356 28.72 5.88 4.62
CA PRO A 356 29.31 6.80 3.66
C PRO A 356 28.64 6.68 2.28
N THR A 357 28.54 7.79 1.56
CA THR A 357 27.96 7.81 0.20
C THR A 357 28.61 6.75 -0.70
N PRO A 358 27.84 5.78 -1.23
CA PRO A 358 28.35 4.74 -2.10
C PRO A 358 28.93 5.30 -3.41
N PRO A 359 29.82 4.56 -4.09
CA PRO A 359 30.28 4.94 -5.42
C PRO A 359 29.10 5.13 -6.38
N ARG A 360 29.18 6.18 -7.20
CA ARG A 360 28.16 6.53 -8.22
C ARG A 360 27.73 5.32 -9.06
N SER A 361 28.68 4.47 -9.46
CA SER A 361 28.43 3.27 -10.28
C SER A 361 27.57 2.19 -9.61
N LYS A 362 27.35 2.29 -8.29
CA LYS A 362 26.47 1.38 -7.53
C LYS A 362 25.11 1.99 -7.23
N ARG A 363 24.87 3.25 -7.59
CA ARG A 363 23.64 3.98 -7.29
C ARG A 363 22.71 3.95 -8.50
N VAL A 364 21.56 3.30 -8.33
CA VAL A 364 20.53 3.08 -9.35
C VAL A 364 19.28 3.82 -8.92
N LEU A 365 18.79 4.70 -9.79
CA LEU A 365 17.54 5.41 -9.60
C LEU A 365 16.44 4.68 -10.38
N TRP A 366 15.37 4.28 -9.71
CA TRP A 366 14.18 3.70 -10.30
C TRP A 366 13.16 4.78 -10.58
N ASP A 367 12.74 4.92 -11.82
CA ASP A 367 11.66 5.82 -12.21
C ASP A 367 10.30 5.23 -11.80
N GLN A 368 9.68 5.80 -10.78
CA GLN A 368 8.33 5.43 -10.35
C GLN A 368 7.29 6.46 -10.81
N TYR A 369 7.72 7.69 -11.07
CA TYR A 369 6.84 8.81 -11.38
C TYR A 369 6.03 8.59 -12.65
N HIS A 370 6.64 7.93 -13.65
CA HIS A 370 6.01 7.66 -14.93
C HIS A 370 5.25 6.32 -15.01
N ASN A 371 5.12 5.62 -13.88
CA ASN A 371 4.22 4.47 -13.81
C ASN A 371 2.79 4.95 -13.52
N LEU A 372 1.84 4.60 -14.38
CA LEU A 372 0.45 5.01 -14.22
C LEU A 372 -0.21 4.23 -13.08
N ARG A 373 -1.09 4.95 -12.37
CA ARG A 373 -1.96 4.32 -11.38
C ARG A 373 -3.18 3.78 -12.10
N TYR A 374 -3.61 2.58 -11.75
CA TYR A 374 -5.02 2.24 -11.93
C TYR A 374 -5.85 2.80 -10.75
N PRO A 375 -7.05 3.39 -10.97
CA PRO A 375 -7.56 3.99 -12.19
C PRO A 375 -7.23 5.49 -12.25
N PRO A 376 -6.92 5.99 -13.45
CA PRO A 376 -7.93 6.83 -14.09
C PRO A 376 -8.33 6.31 -15.48
N GLY A 377 -7.78 5.17 -15.90
CA GLY A 377 -7.86 4.61 -17.25
C GLY A 377 -7.78 3.07 -17.27
N TYR A 378 -8.06 2.44 -18.42
CA TYR A 378 -7.92 0.99 -18.58
C TYR A 378 -6.50 0.65 -19.05
N PHE A 379 -5.71 0.06 -18.14
CA PHE A 379 -4.42 -0.55 -18.44
C PHE A 379 -4.57 -2.07 -18.47
N PRO A 380 -4.35 -2.71 -19.64
CA PRO A 380 -4.45 -4.15 -19.77
C PRO A 380 -3.23 -4.82 -19.15
N ARG A 381 -3.39 -6.07 -18.69
CA ARG A 381 -2.26 -6.84 -18.17
C ARG A 381 -1.14 -7.00 -19.20
N ASP A 382 0.08 -7.02 -18.67
CA ASP A 382 1.32 -7.38 -19.39
C ASP A 382 1.17 -8.72 -20.09
N ASN A 383 0.72 -9.74 -19.36
CA ASN A 383 0.57 -11.09 -19.90
C ASN A 383 -0.80 -11.31 -20.56
N LEU A 384 -0.84 -11.19 -21.89
CA LEU A 384 -2.05 -11.37 -22.71
C LEU A 384 -2.65 -12.80 -22.67
N ARG A 385 -1.96 -13.79 -22.10
CA ARG A 385 -2.53 -15.13 -21.87
C ARG A 385 -3.46 -15.17 -20.67
N MET A 386 -3.38 -14.19 -19.75
CA MET A 386 -4.25 -14.09 -18.59
C MET A 386 -5.61 -13.51 -18.99
N LYS A 387 -6.67 -14.34 -18.93
CA LYS A 387 -8.02 -13.98 -19.41
C LYS A 387 -9.04 -13.69 -18.32
N ASN A 388 -8.70 -13.91 -17.05
CA ASN A 388 -9.68 -13.89 -15.95
C ASN A 388 -9.92 -12.48 -15.39
N ASP A 389 -8.97 -11.55 -15.60
CA ASP A 389 -9.04 -10.18 -15.14
C ASP A 389 -8.26 -9.30 -16.15
N PRO A 390 -8.93 -8.38 -16.84
CA PRO A 390 -8.31 -7.61 -17.92
C PRO A 390 -7.29 -6.58 -17.42
N LEU A 391 -7.34 -6.19 -16.15
CA LEU A 391 -6.69 -4.96 -15.65
C LEU A 391 -5.38 -5.28 -14.92
N ASP A 392 -4.38 -4.41 -15.07
CA ASP A 392 -3.22 -4.38 -14.17
C ASP A 392 -3.51 -3.50 -12.95
N TRP A 393 -3.45 -4.13 -11.78
CA TRP A 393 -3.83 -3.53 -10.50
C TRP A 393 -2.65 -3.36 -9.56
N ASN A 394 -1.45 -3.81 -9.93
CA ASN A 394 -0.33 -3.93 -9.00
C ASN A 394 0.47 -2.62 -8.83
N GLY A 395 0.11 -1.60 -9.62
CA GLY A 395 0.62 -0.23 -9.52
C GLY A 395 2.10 -0.09 -9.84
N ASP A 396 2.67 -1.05 -10.57
CA ASP A 396 4.00 -1.02 -11.19
C ASP A 396 5.08 -0.46 -10.28
N HIS A 397 5.06 -0.96 -9.05
CA HIS A 397 5.90 -0.48 -7.99
C HIS A 397 7.06 -1.41 -7.71
N ILE A 398 8.23 -0.80 -7.47
CA ILE A 398 9.45 -1.52 -7.12
C ILE A 398 9.31 -2.48 -5.91
N HIS A 399 8.34 -2.23 -5.04
CA HIS A 399 8.06 -3.06 -3.87
C HIS A 399 6.82 -3.97 -4.01
N THR A 400 6.12 -3.94 -5.15
CA THR A 400 4.93 -4.78 -5.44
C THR A 400 5.28 -5.86 -6.47
N ASN A 401 4.94 -5.68 -7.74
CA ASN A 401 5.22 -6.59 -8.86
C ASN A 401 6.71 -6.66 -9.23
N PHE A 402 7.48 -5.59 -8.98
CA PHE A 402 8.94 -5.59 -9.25
C PHE A 402 9.82 -5.91 -8.03
N ARG A 403 9.22 -6.41 -6.94
CA ARG A 403 9.90 -6.73 -5.68
C ARG A 403 11.09 -7.67 -5.87
N ASP A 404 10.98 -8.68 -6.73
CA ASP A 404 12.04 -9.66 -6.92
C ASP A 404 13.26 -9.04 -7.62
N MET A 405 13.03 -8.17 -8.62
CA MET A 405 14.09 -7.40 -9.27
C MET A 405 14.78 -6.46 -8.26
N TYR A 406 14.01 -5.76 -7.44
CA TYR A 406 14.55 -4.92 -6.36
C TYR A 406 15.45 -5.69 -5.39
N GLN A 407 14.98 -6.84 -4.91
CA GLN A 407 15.75 -7.69 -4.00
C GLN A 407 17.02 -8.19 -4.67
N HIS A 408 16.93 -8.62 -5.93
CA HIS A 408 18.08 -9.09 -6.68
C HIS A 408 19.14 -8.00 -6.85
N LEU A 409 18.75 -6.80 -7.32
CA LEU A 409 19.67 -5.67 -7.48
C LEU A 409 20.38 -5.31 -6.18
N ARG A 410 19.63 -5.24 -5.07
CA ARG A 410 20.23 -4.97 -3.74
C ARG A 410 21.14 -6.09 -3.27
N SER A 411 20.81 -7.35 -3.54
CA SER A 411 21.68 -8.49 -3.23
C SER A 411 23.03 -8.46 -3.97
N MET A 412 23.04 -7.84 -5.16
CA MET A 412 24.25 -7.60 -5.96
C MET A 412 25.05 -6.36 -5.53
N GLY A 413 24.62 -5.69 -4.45
CA GLY A 413 25.30 -4.53 -3.85
C GLY A 413 24.99 -3.20 -4.52
N TYR A 414 23.91 -3.11 -5.32
CA TYR A 414 23.41 -1.83 -5.80
C TYR A 414 22.56 -1.13 -4.73
N PHE A 415 22.60 0.20 -4.74
CA PHE A 415 21.72 1.08 -3.98
C PHE A 415 20.60 1.51 -4.90
N VAL A 416 19.39 1.00 -4.63
CA VAL A 416 18.23 1.21 -5.50
C VAL A 416 17.26 2.15 -4.80
N GLU A 417 16.99 3.29 -5.42
CA GLU A 417 16.18 4.38 -4.88
C GLU A 417 15.00 4.71 -5.78
N VAL A 418 13.94 5.27 -5.20
CA VAL A 418 12.67 5.52 -5.89
C VAL A 418 12.55 6.99 -6.25
N LEU A 419 12.45 7.29 -7.54
CA LEU A 419 12.17 8.63 -8.06
C LEU A 419 10.66 8.80 -8.21
N GLY A 420 10.05 9.54 -7.28
CA GLY A 420 8.63 9.91 -7.32
C GLY A 420 8.38 11.33 -7.84
N ALA A 421 9.25 11.84 -8.72
CA ALA A 421 9.20 13.21 -9.26
C ALA A 421 9.66 13.21 -10.73
N PRO A 422 9.27 14.21 -11.54
CA PRO A 422 9.69 14.29 -12.94
C PRO A 422 11.21 14.39 -13.08
N PHE A 423 11.73 14.05 -14.26
CA PHE A 423 13.18 14.01 -14.50
C PHE A 423 13.85 15.36 -14.26
N THR A 424 13.14 16.46 -14.42
CA THR A 424 13.64 17.82 -14.14
C THR A 424 14.00 18.06 -12.67
N CYS A 425 13.55 17.22 -11.73
CA CYS A 425 13.70 17.44 -10.29
C CYS A 425 14.89 16.73 -9.62
N PHE A 426 15.59 15.80 -10.31
CA PHE A 426 16.70 15.06 -9.71
C PHE A 426 18.07 15.42 -10.29
N ASP A 427 19.11 15.37 -9.45
CA ASP A 427 20.51 15.52 -9.85
C ASP A 427 21.10 14.19 -10.35
N ALA A 428 21.25 14.05 -11.66
CA ALA A 428 21.79 12.84 -12.28
C ALA A 428 23.28 12.60 -12.03
N SER A 429 24.04 13.63 -11.62
CA SER A 429 25.46 13.46 -11.29
C SER A 429 25.67 12.51 -10.11
N GLN A 430 24.65 12.35 -9.27
CA GLN A 430 24.63 11.45 -8.12
C GLN A 430 24.51 9.97 -8.49
N TYR A 431 23.90 9.64 -9.64
CA TYR A 431 23.51 8.27 -9.99
C TYR A 431 24.30 7.74 -11.17
N GLY A 432 24.61 6.45 -11.14
CA GLY A 432 25.24 5.76 -12.27
C GLY A 432 24.24 5.39 -13.34
N THR A 433 23.02 5.01 -12.93
CA THR A 433 21.99 4.49 -13.82
C THR A 433 20.61 5.01 -13.43
N LEU A 434 19.82 5.43 -14.42
CA LEU A 434 18.37 5.56 -14.33
C LEU A 434 17.73 4.31 -14.96
N LEU A 435 16.82 3.68 -14.22
CA LEU A 435 16.12 2.47 -14.59
C LEU A 435 14.64 2.82 -14.78
N MET A 436 14.14 2.64 -16.00
CA MET A 436 12.75 2.84 -16.38
C MET A 436 12.16 1.48 -16.71
N VAL A 437 11.07 1.13 -16.03
CA VAL A 437 10.45 -0.19 -16.16
C VAL A 437 8.98 0.03 -16.32
N ASP A 438 8.46 -0.40 -17.46
CA ASP A 438 7.04 -0.41 -17.77
C ASP A 438 6.37 0.95 -17.62
N SER A 439 6.90 1.98 -18.30
CA SER A 439 6.38 3.34 -18.15
C SER A 439 5.16 3.57 -19.05
N GLU A 440 4.13 4.20 -18.50
CA GLU A 440 2.88 4.49 -19.18
C GLU A 440 2.55 5.99 -19.31
N GLU A 441 3.20 6.87 -18.54
CA GLU A 441 3.05 8.33 -18.66
C GLU A 441 3.77 8.93 -19.89
N GLU A 442 3.30 10.12 -20.30
CA GLU A 442 3.95 10.94 -21.32
C GLU A 442 5.11 11.76 -20.73
N TYR A 443 6.10 12.10 -21.57
CA TYR A 443 7.29 12.87 -21.16
C TYR A 443 7.24 14.30 -21.68
N PHE A 444 7.44 15.27 -20.80
CA PHE A 444 7.49 16.67 -21.23
C PHE A 444 8.77 16.97 -22.03
N PRO A 445 8.74 17.91 -23.00
CA PRO A 445 9.93 18.29 -23.77
C PRO A 445 11.13 18.69 -22.90
N GLU A 446 10.88 19.31 -21.75
CA GLU A 446 11.90 19.69 -20.76
C GLU A 446 12.57 18.47 -20.13
N GLU A 447 11.81 17.39 -19.88
CA GLU A 447 12.31 16.14 -19.35
C GLU A 447 13.18 15.42 -20.37
N ILE A 448 12.72 15.31 -21.61
CA ILE A 448 13.48 14.72 -22.72
C ILE A 448 14.82 15.47 -22.88
N ALA A 449 14.77 16.80 -22.92
CA ALA A 449 15.97 17.63 -23.06
C ALA A 449 16.92 17.50 -21.85
N LYS A 450 16.37 17.37 -20.64
CA LYS A 450 17.16 17.18 -19.42
C LYS A 450 17.81 15.80 -19.38
N LEU A 451 17.05 14.74 -19.65
CA LEU A 451 17.56 13.37 -19.65
C LEU A 451 18.66 13.18 -20.70
N ARG A 452 18.49 13.77 -21.89
CA ARG A 452 19.54 13.79 -22.92
C ARG A 452 20.85 14.38 -22.38
N ARG A 453 20.79 15.56 -21.76
CA ARG A 453 21.98 16.20 -21.17
C ARG A 453 22.61 15.34 -20.08
N ASP A 454 21.81 14.65 -19.28
CA ASP A 454 22.33 13.79 -18.22
C ASP A 454 23.04 12.56 -18.77
N VAL A 455 22.49 11.95 -19.82
CA VAL A 455 23.13 10.82 -20.52
C VAL A 455 24.43 11.26 -21.18
N ASP A 456 24.44 12.42 -21.85
CA ASP A 456 25.66 13.01 -22.41
C ASP A 456 26.72 13.29 -21.33
N ASN A 457 26.29 13.57 -20.09
CA ASN A 457 27.14 13.75 -18.91
C ASN A 457 27.45 12.43 -18.15
N GLY A 458 27.14 11.27 -18.74
CA GLY A 458 27.56 9.96 -18.26
C GLY A 458 26.55 9.24 -17.34
N LEU A 459 25.28 9.64 -17.32
CA LEU A 459 24.20 8.80 -16.77
C LEU A 459 23.93 7.63 -17.73
N SER A 460 23.89 6.41 -17.21
CA SER A 460 23.42 5.26 -18.00
C SER A 460 21.90 5.17 -17.93
N LEU A 461 21.27 4.80 -19.03
CA LEU A 461 19.82 4.59 -19.10
C LEU A 461 19.54 3.11 -19.39
N ALA A 462 18.68 2.50 -18.58
CA ALA A 462 18.18 1.14 -18.79
C ALA A 462 16.66 1.19 -18.87
N ILE A 463 16.09 0.78 -20.00
CA ILE A 463 14.65 0.83 -20.26
C ILE A 463 14.15 -0.58 -20.51
N PHE A 464 13.15 -0.98 -19.74
CA PHE A 464 12.37 -2.19 -19.91
C PHE A 464 10.95 -1.76 -20.24
N SER A 465 10.40 -2.28 -21.32
CA SER A 465 9.06 -1.92 -21.77
C SER A 465 8.29 -3.15 -22.21
N ASP A 466 6.98 -3.02 -22.19
CA ASP A 466 6.05 -4.09 -22.50
C ASP A 466 5.43 -3.92 -23.90
N TRP A 467 4.29 -4.54 -24.15
CA TRP A 467 3.65 -4.58 -25.46
C TRP A 467 2.82 -3.33 -25.73
N TYR A 468 2.72 -2.98 -27.01
CA TYR A 468 1.75 -2.01 -27.52
C TYR A 468 1.30 -2.44 -28.91
N ASN A 469 0.00 -2.69 -29.08
CA ASN A 469 -0.56 -3.04 -30.38
C ASN A 469 -2.02 -2.59 -30.49
N THR A 470 -2.28 -1.62 -31.38
CA THR A 470 -3.63 -1.02 -31.52
C THR A 470 -4.71 -2.00 -31.99
N SER A 471 -4.33 -3.08 -32.67
CA SER A 471 -5.26 -4.13 -33.10
C SER A 471 -5.66 -5.04 -31.93
N VAL A 472 -4.70 -5.37 -31.05
CA VAL A 472 -4.96 -6.13 -29.82
C VAL A 472 -5.74 -5.30 -28.81
N MET A 473 -5.36 -4.04 -28.59
CA MET A 473 -6.09 -3.11 -27.71
C MET A 473 -7.59 -3.03 -28.06
N ARG A 474 -7.92 -3.01 -29.36
CA ARG A 474 -9.32 -3.03 -29.83
C ARG A 474 -10.07 -4.32 -29.54
N LYS A 475 -9.36 -5.45 -29.37
CA LYS A 475 -9.94 -6.76 -29.07
C LYS A 475 -10.09 -7.00 -27.57
N VAL A 476 -9.22 -6.43 -26.73
CA VAL A 476 -9.26 -6.60 -25.27
C VAL A 476 -10.15 -5.57 -24.56
N LYS A 477 -10.86 -4.72 -25.33
CA LYS A 477 -11.92 -3.88 -24.79
C LYS A 477 -12.99 -4.74 -24.10
N PHE A 478 -13.56 -4.23 -23.02
CA PHE A 478 -14.68 -4.88 -22.34
C PHE A 478 -15.84 -3.91 -22.19
N TYR A 479 -17.04 -4.46 -22.12
CA TYR A 479 -18.23 -3.69 -21.79
C TYR A 479 -18.40 -3.74 -20.28
N ASP A 480 -18.25 -2.59 -19.63
CA ASP A 480 -18.56 -2.48 -18.22
C ASP A 480 -20.08 -2.37 -18.07
N GLU A 481 -20.69 -3.42 -17.51
CA GLU A 481 -22.11 -3.46 -17.25
C GLU A 481 -22.55 -2.42 -16.20
N ASN A 482 -21.62 -1.94 -15.35
CA ASN A 482 -21.88 -0.95 -14.31
C ASN A 482 -22.00 0.45 -14.90
N THR A 483 -20.99 0.91 -15.65
CA THR A 483 -21.03 2.23 -16.33
C THR A 483 -21.84 2.21 -17.62
N ARG A 484 -22.20 1.02 -18.14
CA ARG A 484 -22.82 0.81 -19.45
C ARG A 484 -21.99 1.36 -20.60
N GLN A 485 -20.67 1.38 -20.43
CA GLN A 485 -19.72 1.91 -21.39
C GLN A 485 -18.74 0.83 -21.85
N TRP A 486 -18.26 0.98 -23.09
CA TRP A 486 -17.11 0.21 -23.55
C TRP A 486 -15.85 0.86 -23.03
N TRP A 487 -15.09 0.11 -22.24
CA TRP A 487 -13.77 0.52 -21.79
C TRP A 487 -12.74 0.06 -22.81
N MET A 488 -11.99 1.02 -23.31
CA MET A 488 -10.90 0.82 -24.26
C MET A 488 -9.58 1.01 -23.52
N PRO A 489 -8.57 0.17 -23.76
CA PRO A 489 -7.25 0.41 -23.21
C PRO A 489 -6.73 1.78 -23.62
N ASP A 490 -6.23 2.56 -22.67
CA ASP A 490 -5.59 3.85 -22.96
C ASP A 490 -4.20 3.64 -23.58
N THR A 491 -3.50 2.59 -23.15
CA THR A 491 -2.26 2.09 -23.77
C THR A 491 -2.21 0.54 -23.77
N GLY A 492 -1.11 -0.04 -24.27
CA GLY A 492 -0.82 -1.48 -24.11
C GLY A 492 -0.37 -1.81 -22.70
N GLY A 493 0.53 -2.79 -22.53
CA GLY A 493 1.21 -2.98 -21.24
C GLY A 493 2.04 -1.75 -20.86
N ALA A 494 2.73 -1.15 -21.85
CA ALA A 494 3.45 0.11 -21.70
C ALA A 494 2.97 1.20 -22.68
N ASN A 495 3.31 2.46 -22.43
CA ASN A 495 3.12 3.57 -23.39
C ASN A 495 4.29 3.68 -24.37
N ILE A 496 4.36 2.70 -25.28
CA ILE A 496 5.37 2.65 -26.34
C ILE A 496 5.41 3.92 -27.22
N PRO A 497 4.28 4.54 -27.61
CA PRO A 497 4.34 5.83 -28.31
C PRO A 497 5.10 6.92 -27.55
N ALA A 498 4.82 7.11 -26.26
CA ALA A 498 5.52 8.10 -25.42
C ALA A 498 7.01 7.73 -25.23
N LEU A 499 7.31 6.45 -24.98
CA LEU A 499 8.69 5.96 -24.90
C LEU A 499 9.45 6.17 -26.21
N ASN A 500 8.80 6.00 -27.36
CA ASN A 500 9.40 6.25 -28.68
C ASN A 500 9.68 7.75 -28.92
N GLU A 501 8.82 8.64 -28.41
CA GLU A 501 9.10 10.08 -28.44
C GLU A 501 10.34 10.42 -27.61
N LEU A 502 10.43 9.90 -26.38
CA LEU A 502 11.60 10.05 -25.51
C LEU A 502 12.88 9.50 -26.19
N LEU A 503 12.80 8.30 -26.74
CA LEU A 503 13.94 7.59 -27.36
C LEU A 503 14.40 8.18 -28.70
N SER A 504 13.56 8.99 -29.34
CA SER A 504 13.84 9.57 -30.65
C SER A 504 15.14 10.39 -30.69
N VAL A 505 15.53 11.00 -29.57
CA VAL A 505 16.76 11.80 -29.46
C VAL A 505 18.05 10.98 -29.60
N TRP A 506 17.96 9.65 -29.40
CA TRP A 506 19.04 8.68 -29.62
C TRP A 506 18.82 7.81 -30.86
N ASN A 507 17.85 8.15 -31.73
CA ASN A 507 17.47 7.32 -32.88
C ASN A 507 17.14 5.85 -32.50
N MET A 508 16.53 5.68 -31.32
CA MET A 508 16.05 4.41 -30.81
C MET A 508 14.52 4.35 -30.90
N GLY A 509 13.96 3.15 -30.91
CA GLY A 509 12.52 2.99 -30.79
C GLY A 509 12.07 1.53 -30.84
N PHE A 510 10.97 1.26 -30.17
CA PHE A 510 10.26 0.00 -30.15
C PHE A 510 9.26 -0.12 -31.31
N SER A 511 8.98 -1.35 -31.71
CA SER A 511 7.95 -1.72 -32.69
C SER A 511 6.56 -1.78 -32.03
N ASP A 512 5.53 -2.00 -32.84
CA ASP A 512 4.18 -2.39 -32.40
C ASP A 512 3.89 -3.89 -32.58
N GLY A 513 4.92 -4.68 -32.92
CA GLY A 513 4.83 -6.14 -33.00
C GLY A 513 4.68 -6.76 -31.60
N LEU A 514 3.99 -7.89 -31.52
CA LEU A 514 3.71 -8.58 -30.26
C LEU A 514 4.29 -9.99 -30.30
N TYR A 515 5.21 -10.27 -29.38
CA TYR A 515 5.96 -11.52 -29.41
C TYR A 515 5.94 -12.25 -28.08
N GLU A 516 5.98 -13.58 -28.15
CA GLU A 516 6.11 -14.46 -26.99
C GLU A 516 7.10 -15.61 -27.27
N GLY A 517 7.76 -16.07 -26.22
CA GLY A 517 8.62 -17.25 -26.33
C GLY A 517 9.59 -17.45 -25.18
N GLU A 518 10.23 -18.61 -25.19
CA GLU A 518 11.30 -18.94 -24.26
C GLU A 518 12.65 -18.46 -24.82
N PHE A 519 13.50 -17.94 -23.94
CA PHE A 519 14.88 -17.62 -24.27
C PHE A 519 15.80 -17.92 -23.09
N THR A 520 17.07 -18.14 -23.40
CA THR A 520 18.12 -18.31 -22.39
C THR A 520 19.07 -17.14 -22.49
N LEU A 521 19.25 -16.42 -21.38
CA LEU A 521 20.28 -15.38 -21.28
C LEU A 521 21.30 -15.79 -20.22
N ALA A 522 22.55 -15.95 -20.65
CA ALA A 522 23.61 -16.59 -19.86
C ALA A 522 23.19 -17.98 -19.36
N ASN A 523 22.93 -18.13 -18.05
CA ASN A 523 22.53 -19.40 -17.42
C ASN A 523 21.08 -19.37 -16.91
N HIS A 524 20.27 -18.42 -17.38
CA HIS A 524 18.90 -18.23 -16.94
C HIS A 524 17.94 -18.46 -18.10
N ASP A 525 17.09 -19.48 -17.94
CA ASP A 525 15.95 -19.70 -18.81
C ASP A 525 14.82 -18.77 -18.39
N MET A 526 14.26 -18.07 -19.36
CA MET A 526 13.25 -17.05 -19.15
C MET A 526 12.11 -17.24 -20.15
N TYR A 527 10.91 -16.86 -19.74
CA TYR A 527 9.75 -16.79 -20.62
C TYR A 527 9.37 -15.33 -20.85
N TYR A 528 9.44 -14.91 -22.11
CA TYR A 528 8.96 -13.62 -22.57
C TYR A 528 7.46 -13.75 -22.87
N ALA A 529 6.63 -13.20 -21.99
CA ALA A 529 5.19 -13.49 -22.00
C ALA A 529 4.42 -12.78 -23.11
N SER A 530 4.68 -11.49 -23.24
CA SER A 530 4.14 -10.56 -24.23
C SER A 530 5.09 -9.37 -24.23
N GLY A 531 5.31 -8.77 -25.40
CA GLY A 531 6.14 -7.57 -25.49
C GLY A 531 6.56 -7.25 -26.91
N CYS A 532 7.11 -6.04 -27.09
CA CYS A 532 7.49 -5.52 -28.39
C CYS A 532 8.97 -5.73 -28.73
N SER A 533 9.29 -5.74 -30.02
CA SER A 533 10.68 -5.78 -30.50
C SER A 533 11.30 -4.38 -30.61
N ILE A 534 12.63 -4.31 -30.75
CA ILE A 534 13.35 -3.05 -31.06
C ILE A 534 13.21 -2.79 -32.57
N ALA A 535 12.56 -1.69 -32.95
CA ALA A 535 12.37 -1.29 -34.34
C ALA A 535 13.52 -0.44 -34.90
N LYS A 536 14.12 0.39 -34.05
CA LYS A 536 15.22 1.30 -34.41
C LYS A 536 16.29 1.26 -33.34
N PHE A 537 17.53 1.22 -33.78
CA PHE A 537 18.72 1.31 -32.93
C PHE A 537 19.86 1.95 -33.73
N PRO A 538 20.77 2.72 -33.09
CA PRO A 538 21.93 3.30 -33.75
C PRO A 538 22.82 2.25 -34.44
N GLU A 539 23.39 2.60 -35.60
CA GLU A 539 24.25 1.70 -36.39
C GLU A 539 25.55 1.32 -35.67
N ASP A 540 26.06 2.22 -34.83
CA ASP A 540 27.23 2.01 -33.96
C ASP A 540 26.89 1.26 -32.66
N GLY A 541 25.60 1.00 -32.43
CA GLY A 541 25.09 0.24 -31.30
C GLY A 541 25.22 -1.27 -31.48
N VAL A 542 25.12 -2.00 -30.36
CA VAL A 542 25.08 -3.47 -30.36
C VAL A 542 23.64 -3.92 -30.12
N VAL A 543 23.07 -4.64 -31.08
CA VAL A 543 21.75 -5.27 -30.96
C VAL A 543 21.93 -6.77 -30.80
N ILE A 544 21.37 -7.32 -29.73
CA ILE A 544 21.27 -8.77 -29.51
C ILE A 544 19.83 -9.18 -29.80
N THR A 545 19.64 -10.17 -30.66
CA THR A 545 18.31 -10.60 -31.10
C THR A 545 18.05 -12.06 -30.74
N GLN A 546 16.78 -12.34 -30.46
CA GLN A 546 16.24 -13.69 -30.30
C GLN A 546 14.93 -13.77 -31.10
N THR A 547 14.70 -14.88 -31.78
CA THR A 547 13.46 -15.09 -32.55
C THR A 547 12.36 -15.62 -31.65
N PHE A 548 11.26 -14.89 -31.59
CA PHE A 548 10.04 -15.25 -30.87
C PHE A 548 8.87 -15.50 -31.82
N LYS A 549 7.78 -16.05 -31.29
CA LYS A 549 6.54 -16.27 -32.04
C LYS A 549 5.69 -15.01 -31.97
N ASP A 550 5.07 -14.68 -33.10
CA ASP A 550 4.01 -13.66 -33.15
C ASP A 550 2.78 -14.17 -32.39
N GLN A 551 2.19 -13.34 -31.54
CA GLN A 551 1.18 -13.72 -30.54
C GLN A 551 -0.27 -13.46 -31.00
#